data_AF-A0A497NUR5-F1
#
_entry.id   AF-A0A497NUR5-F1
#
_cell.length_a   1.000
_cell.length_b   1.000
_cell.length_c   1.000
_cell.angle_alpha   90.00
_cell.angle_beta   90.00
_cell.angle_gamma   90.00
#
_symmetry.space_group_name_H-M   'P 1'
#
loop_
_entity.id
_entity.type
_entity.pdbx_description
1 polymer ?
#
loop_
_entity_poly.entity_id
_entity_poly.type
_entity_poly.pdbx_seq_one_letter_code
_entity_poly.pdbx_strand_id
1 'polypeptide(L)'
;MMSKIPIKIENVEKKILDREILRVAMIAELDAISLYEQLAAVTENENIKKVLLDVAKEEKTHMGEFQTLLLKEDKEQGDELEEGKKEVEEMTG
;
A
#
# COMPACT_ATOMS: atom_id res chain seq x y z
N MET A 1 9.84 4.09 10.22
CA MET A 1 8.44 4.29 10.64
C MET A 1 7.90 2.92 11.04
N MET A 2 7.01 2.87 12.01
CA MET A 2 6.04 1.77 12.11
C MET A 2 4.70 2.48 12.20
N SER A 3 3.86 2.34 11.19
CA SER A 3 2.53 2.95 11.20
C SER A 3 1.77 2.45 12.42
N LYS A 4 1.36 3.37 13.30
CA LYS A 4 0.35 3.07 14.31
C LYS A 4 -0.91 2.75 13.53
N ILE A 5 -1.43 1.53 13.68
CA ILE A 5 -2.70 1.15 13.06
C ILE A 5 -3.76 2.15 13.52
N PRO A 6 -4.32 2.97 12.62
CA PRO A 6 -5.15 4.11 13.01
C PRO A 6 -6.54 3.68 13.52
N ILE A 7 -6.86 2.38 13.46
CA ILE A 7 -8.22 1.88 13.61
C ILE A 7 -8.39 1.22 14.97
N LYS A 8 -9.28 1.80 15.78
CA LYS A 8 -9.95 1.09 16.88
C LYS A 8 -11.11 0.31 16.28
N ILE A 9 -10.84 -0.94 15.89
CA ILE A 9 -11.79 -1.83 15.19
C ILE A 9 -13.14 -1.91 15.91
N GLU A 10 -13.15 -1.79 17.24
CA GLU A 10 -14.33 -1.75 18.10
C GLU A 10 -15.33 -0.61 17.80
N ASN A 11 -14.90 0.46 17.12
CA ASN A 11 -15.74 1.64 16.82
C ASN A 11 -16.07 1.81 15.34
N VAL A 12 -15.71 0.83 14.49
CA VAL A 12 -15.98 0.90 13.04
C VAL A 12 -17.30 0.22 12.72
N GLU A 13 -18.13 0.88 11.92
CA GLU A 13 -19.36 0.25 11.43
C GLU A 13 -19.04 -1.00 10.62
N LYS A 14 -19.75 -2.11 10.89
CA LYS A 14 -19.53 -3.39 10.20
C LYS A 14 -19.55 -3.29 8.67
N LYS A 15 -20.31 -2.33 8.13
CA LYS A 15 -20.46 -2.13 6.69
C LYS A 15 -19.17 -1.62 6.02
N ILE A 16 -18.33 -0.88 6.73
CA ILE A 16 -17.07 -0.33 6.19
C ILE A 16 -15.83 -1.06 6.71
N LEU A 17 -15.99 -1.95 7.69
CA LEU A 17 -14.90 -2.63 8.36
C LEU A 17 -13.96 -3.35 7.39
N ASP A 18 -14.48 -4.09 6.41
CA ASP A 18 -13.64 -4.83 5.47
C ASP A 18 -12.81 -3.89 4.58
N ARG A 19 -13.38 -2.76 4.16
CA ARG A 19 -12.66 -1.73 3.40
C ARG A 19 -11.53 -1.13 4.22
N GLU A 20 -11.80 -0.85 5.49
CA GLU A 20 -10.82 -0.32 6.44
C GLU A 20 -9.68 -1.32 6.72
N ILE A 21 -9.99 -2.62 6.84
CA ILE A 21 -8.98 -3.69 6.96
C ILE A 21 -8.07 -3.69 5.73
N LEU A 22 -8.64 -3.64 4.52
CA LEU A 22 -7.88 -3.65 3.27
C LEU A 22 -7.02 -2.39 3.12
N ARG A 23 -7.53 -1.21 3.49
CA ARG A 23 -6.76 0.04 3.49
C ARG A 23 -5.58 -0.02 4.46
N VAL A 24 -5.77 -0.55 5.67
CA VAL A 24 -4.68 -0.74 6.63
C VAL A 24 -3.64 -1.74 6.11
N ALA A 25 -4.07 -2.83 5.47
CA ALA A 25 -3.15 -3.79 4.86
C ALA A 25 -2.30 -3.12 3.76
N MET A 26 -2.92 -2.35 2.85
CA MET A 26 -2.19 -1.57 1.83
C MET A 26 -1.19 -0.58 2.44
N ILE A 27 -1.56 0.11 3.54
CA ILE A 27 -0.64 1.02 4.26
C ILE A 27 0.56 0.25 4.81
N ALA A 28 0.35 -0.94 5.37
CA ALA A 28 1.43 -1.77 5.89
C ALA A 28 2.41 -2.18 4.79
N GLU A 29 1.91 -2.60 3.62
CA GLU A 29 2.76 -2.96 2.49
C GLU A 29 3.58 -1.75 1.98
N LEU A 30 2.97 -0.57 1.87
CA LEU A 30 3.69 0.65 1.45
C LEU A 30 4.77 1.10 2.46
N ASP A 31 4.52 0.94 3.77
CA ASP A 31 5.52 1.20 4.83
C ASP A 31 6.68 0.20 4.72
N ALA A 32 6.39 -1.09 4.48
CA ALA A 32 7.38 -2.14 4.29
C ALA A 32 8.25 -1.90 3.03
N ILE A 33 7.63 -1.58 1.89
CA ILE A 33 8.34 -1.21 0.65
C ILE A 33 9.32 -0.06 0.93
N SER A 34 8.82 1.02 1.53
CA SER A 34 9.62 2.21 1.81
C SER A 34 10.78 1.89 2.77
N LEU A 35 10.52 1.10 3.80
CA LEU A 35 11.53 0.67 4.77
C LEU A 35 12.63 -0.16 4.10
N TYR A 36 12.27 -1.20 3.34
CA TYR A 36 13.26 -2.09 2.74
C TYR A 36 14.09 -1.39 1.66
N GLU A 37 13.48 -0.53 0.83
CA GLU A 37 14.22 0.28 -0.14
C GLU A 37 15.20 1.24 0.54
N GLN A 38 14.81 1.88 1.65
CA GLN A 38 15.69 2.75 2.44
C GLN A 38 16.85 1.98 3.08
N LEU A 39 16.58 0.80 3.66
CA LEU A 39 17.61 -0.07 4.24
C LEU A 39 18.58 -0.58 3.16
N ALA A 40 18.07 -0.91 1.98
CA ALA A 40 18.88 -1.32 0.84
C ALA A 40 19.79 -0.19 0.32
N ALA A 41 19.31 1.05 0.39
CA ALA A 41 20.09 2.23 -0.04
C ALA A 41 21.27 2.55 0.89
N VAL A 42 21.18 2.23 2.19
CA VAL A 42 22.23 2.56 3.18
C VAL A 42 23.19 1.41 3.48
N THR A 43 22.87 0.17 3.10
CA THR A 43 23.74 -0.97 3.36
C THR A 43 24.85 -1.10 2.31
N GLU A 44 26.07 -1.37 2.76
CA GLU A 44 27.23 -1.68 1.91
C GLU A 44 27.34 -3.19 1.61
N ASN A 45 26.53 -4.04 2.27
CA ASN A 45 26.56 -5.49 2.04
C ASN A 45 25.66 -5.87 0.86
N GLU A 46 26.27 -6.28 -0.25
CA GLU A 46 25.56 -6.60 -1.49
C GLU A 46 24.57 -7.78 -1.36
N ASN A 47 24.83 -8.74 -0.48
CA ASN A 47 23.87 -9.84 -0.24
C ASN A 47 22.64 -9.34 0.50
N ILE A 48 22.81 -8.47 1.49
CA ILE A 48 21.70 -7.86 2.24
C ILE A 48 20.88 -6.96 1.31
N LYS A 49 21.55 -6.12 0.51
CA LYS A 49 20.90 -5.24 -0.48
C LYS A 49 20.04 -6.05 -1.44
N LYS A 50 20.57 -7.15 -1.99
CA LYS A 50 19.85 -8.01 -2.92
C LYS A 50 18.57 -8.58 -2.30
N VAL A 51 18.65 -9.11 -1.08
CA VAL A 51 17.47 -9.68 -0.40
C VAL A 51 16.45 -8.60 -0.06
N LEU A 52 16.87 -7.45 0.46
CA LEU A 52 15.95 -6.35 0.78
C LEU A 52 15.18 -5.86 -0.45
N LEU A 53 15.85 -5.71 -1.60
CA LEU A 53 15.19 -5.29 -2.84
C LEU A 53 14.24 -6.35 -3.41
N ASP A 54 14.55 -7.64 -3.21
CA ASP A 54 13.68 -8.74 -3.62
C ASP A 54 12.42 -8.77 -2.75
N VAL A 55 12.56 -8.67 -1.43
CA VAL A 55 11.43 -8.56 -0.50
C VAL A 55 10.60 -7.33 -0.80
N ALA A 56 11.21 -6.15 -1.00
CA ALA A 56 10.47 -4.93 -1.35
C ALA A 56 9.66 -5.07 -2.65
N LYS A 57 10.12 -5.90 -3.59
CA LYS A 57 9.38 -6.21 -4.82
C LYS A 57 8.20 -7.15 -4.55
N GLU A 58 8.33 -8.11 -3.66
CA GLU A 58 7.22 -8.98 -3.23
C GLU A 58 6.12 -8.17 -2.53
N GLU A 59 6.47 -7.23 -1.66
CA GLU A 59 5.47 -6.38 -0.99
C GLU A 59 4.68 -5.50 -1.97
N LYS A 60 5.28 -5.10 -3.10
CA LYS A 60 4.54 -4.42 -4.19
C LYS A 60 3.47 -5.31 -4.81
N THR A 61 3.69 -6.63 -4.82
CA THR A 61 2.70 -7.62 -5.27
C THR A 61 1.58 -7.74 -4.24
N HIS A 62 1.92 -7.87 -2.95
CA HIS A 62 0.93 -7.92 -1.86
C HIS A 62 0.06 -6.65 -1.82
N MET A 63 0.65 -5.47 -2.03
CA MET A 63 -0.08 -4.22 -2.18
C MET A 63 -1.14 -4.31 -3.28
N GLY A 64 -0.79 -4.87 -4.43
CA GLY A 64 -1.72 -5.11 -5.55
C GLY A 64 -2.82 -6.12 -5.24
N GLU A 65 -2.53 -7.17 -4.45
CA GLU A 65 -3.52 -8.14 -4.00
C GLU A 65 -4.60 -7.47 -3.14
N PHE A 66 -4.19 -6.67 -2.14
CA PHE A 66 -5.12 -5.95 -1.28
C PHE A 66 -5.89 -4.87 -2.04
N GLN A 67 -5.24 -4.13 -2.94
CA GLN A 67 -5.93 -3.16 -3.79
C GLN A 67 -7.01 -3.84 -4.64
N THR A 68 -6.70 -5.00 -5.22
CA THR A 68 -7.67 -5.76 -6.03
C THR A 68 -8.90 -6.16 -5.23
N LEU A 69 -8.74 -6.55 -3.97
CA LEU A 69 -9.85 -6.82 -3.07
C LEU A 69 -10.62 -5.54 -2.72
N LEU A 70 -9.92 -4.43 -2.45
CA LEU A 70 -10.55 -3.16 -2.11
C LEU A 70 -11.48 -2.68 -3.24
N LEU A 71 -11.06 -2.79 -4.50
CA LEU A 71 -11.87 -2.38 -5.66
C LEU A 71 -13.08 -3.30 -5.94
N LYS A 72 -13.10 -4.50 -5.36
CA LYS A 72 -14.30 -5.35 -5.35
C LYS A 72 -15.31 -4.84 -4.33
N GLU A 73 -14.84 -4.43 -3.16
CA GLU A 73 -15.66 -3.97 -2.02
C GLU A 73 -16.08 -2.50 -2.09
N ASP A 74 -15.28 -1.65 -2.74
CA ASP A 74 -15.46 -0.21 -2.82
C ASP A 74 -15.40 0.29 -4.28
N LYS A 75 -16.57 0.45 -4.89
CA LYS A 75 -16.69 0.90 -6.30
C LYS A 75 -16.32 2.36 -6.49
N GLU A 76 -16.67 3.21 -5.54
CA GLU A 76 -16.30 4.63 -5.55
C GLU A 76 -14.78 4.79 -5.58
N GLN A 77 -14.05 3.97 -4.80
CA GLN A 77 -12.59 3.97 -4.85
C GLN A 77 -12.02 3.66 -6.25
N GLY A 78 -12.69 2.83 -7.05
CA GLY A 78 -12.29 2.53 -8.42
C GLY A 78 -12.54 3.70 -9.37
N ASP A 79 -13.71 4.34 -9.27
CA ASP A 79 -14.06 5.51 -10.08
C ASP A 79 -13.07 6.67 -9.82
N GLU A 80 -12.74 6.93 -8.55
CA GLU A 80 -11.81 7.98 -8.14
C GLU A 80 -10.35 7.69 -8.54
N LEU A 81 -9.94 6.42 -8.67
CA LEU A 81 -8.61 6.08 -9.21
C LEU A 81 -8.48 6.45 -10.69
N GLU A 82 -9.52 6.23 -11.48
CA GLU A 82 -9.54 6.62 -12.89
C GLU A 82 -9.58 8.15 -13.05
N GLU A 83 -10.34 8.85 -12.20
CA GLU A 83 -10.37 10.32 -12.22
C GLU A 83 -9.03 10.92 -11.80
N GLY A 84 -8.44 10.45 -10.70
CA GLY A 84 -7.12 10.91 -10.25
C GLY A 84 -6.02 10.69 -11.30
N LYS A 85 -6.13 9.63 -12.11
CA LYS A 85 -5.24 9.43 -13.27
C LYS A 85 -5.40 10.55 -14.31
N LYS A 86 -6.63 10.91 -14.68
CA LYS A 86 -6.90 12.00 -15.64
C LYS A 86 -6.39 13.34 -15.11
N GLU A 87 -6.63 13.65 -13.85
CA GLU A 87 -6.14 14.89 -13.23
C GLU A 87 -4.61 15.03 -13.36
N VAL A 88 -3.86 13.95 -13.10
CA VAL A 88 -2.39 13.95 -13.25
C VAL A 88 -1.98 14.11 -14.72
N GLU A 89 -2.65 13.44 -15.65
CA GLU A 89 -2.39 13.57 -17.09
C GLU A 89 -2.63 15.02 -17.56
N GLU A 90 -3.68 15.69 -17.09
CA GLU A 90 -3.95 17.10 -17.40
C GLU A 90 -2.92 18.07 -16.79
N MET A 91 -2.43 17.76 -15.59
CA MET A 91 -1.45 18.61 -14.89
C MET A 91 -0.03 18.47 -15.42
N THR A 92 0.32 17.33 -16.03
CA THR A 92 1.71 16.97 -16.36
C THR A 92 1.97 16.63 -17.82
N GLY A 93 0.93 16.51 -18.65
CA GLY A 93 1.00 16.31 -20.10
C GLY A 93 1.12 17.61 -20.89
#